data_AF-A0A524HSW8-F1
#
_entry.id   AF-A0A524HSW8-F1
#
_cell.length_a   1.000
_cell.length_b   1.000
_cell.length_c   1.000
_cell.angle_alpha   90.00
_cell.angle_beta   90.00
_cell.angle_gamma   90.00
#
_symmetry.space_group_name_H-M   'P 1'
#
loop_
_entity.id
_entity.type
_entity.pdbx_description
1 polymer ?
#
loop_
_entity_poly.entity_id
_entity_poly.type
_entity_poly.pdbx_seq_one_letter_code
_entity_poly.pdbx_strand_id
1 'polypeptide(L)'
;MTATLDFSFRPPRAAEWLLRRLHADNGDYTHLGEFAEIFAATLAEKGRARAVLGYWSQVLRSVPGFIANKIYWSLSMLRNYAVISYRTIVKNAGYSLISLLGLAVGLASFILILAYARFETSYDRFHEKADRTFRLIGAEVKPGEKPGEFDAQMPDPAATVLKTEFPEVRHAARVMKQFNDPAVLSFEGKSFMESGLIADQDFLEIFSFPALRGDRSRALDAPGSIVLTERVARKLYGNQDPIGKTLTYGIRGGKGDLTVSAVVRDVPRNSHLQFDYLLSLATIEARKQDAYMFKNW
;
A
#
# COMPACT_ATOMS: atom_id res chain seq x y z
N MET A 1 11.33 -80.21 9.89
CA MET A 1 10.09 -79.41 9.84
C MET A 1 10.47 -77.98 9.54
N THR A 2 10.57 -77.66 8.26
CA THR A 2 10.90 -76.34 7.73
C THR A 2 9.62 -75.51 7.71
N ALA A 3 9.52 -74.53 8.61
CA ALA A 3 8.45 -73.55 8.58
C ALA A 3 8.62 -72.70 7.33
N THR A 4 7.75 -72.90 6.35
CA THR A 4 7.59 -72.03 5.18
C THR A 4 7.17 -70.65 5.68
N LEU A 5 8.10 -69.68 5.65
CA LEU A 5 7.78 -68.26 5.83
C LEU A 5 6.85 -67.84 4.69
N ASP A 6 5.57 -67.64 5.01
CA ASP A 6 4.59 -67.09 4.07
C ASP A 6 4.92 -65.62 3.78
N PHE A 7 5.43 -65.34 2.58
CA PHE A 7 5.79 -64.01 2.09
C PHE A 7 4.58 -63.11 1.75
N SER A 8 3.36 -63.48 2.17
CA SER A 8 2.13 -62.77 1.79
C SER A 8 1.91 -61.44 2.52
N PHE A 9 2.58 -61.17 3.64
CA PHE A 9 2.36 -59.96 4.44
C PHE A 9 3.46 -58.90 4.28
N ARG A 10 3.12 -57.83 3.55
CA ARG A 10 3.99 -56.67 3.34
C ARG A 10 3.81 -55.63 4.46
N PRO A 11 4.86 -54.87 4.83
CA PRO A 11 4.75 -53.75 5.76
C PRO A 11 3.75 -52.70 5.26
N PRO A 12 3.26 -51.80 6.14
CA PRO A 12 2.33 -50.76 5.76
C PRO A 12 2.94 -49.87 4.66
N ARG A 13 2.35 -49.88 3.47
CA ARG A 13 2.86 -49.15 2.28
C ARG A 13 3.07 -47.65 2.54
N ALA A 14 2.25 -47.04 3.39
CA ALA A 14 2.37 -45.63 3.74
C ALA A 14 3.59 -45.33 4.64
N ALA A 15 3.92 -46.21 5.58
CA ALA A 15 5.09 -46.06 6.43
C ALA A 15 6.39 -46.37 5.66
N GLU A 16 6.34 -47.37 4.77
CA GLU A 16 7.44 -47.67 3.85
C GLU A 16 7.69 -46.51 2.87
N TRP A 17 6.62 -45.90 2.34
CA TRP A 17 6.70 -44.69 1.51
C TRP A 17 7.37 -43.53 2.26
N LEU A 18 7.00 -43.30 3.52
CA LEU A 18 7.59 -42.25 4.36
C LEU A 18 9.09 -42.49 4.61
N LEU A 19 9.48 -43.71 4.96
CA LEU A 19 10.88 -44.09 5.14
C LEU A 19 11.69 -43.93 3.85
N ARG A 20 11.16 -44.37 2.71
CA ARG A 20 11.79 -44.19 1.39
C ARG A 20 11.97 -42.72 1.06
N ARG A 21 11.01 -41.85 1.38
CA ARG A 21 11.12 -40.40 1.14
C ARG A 21 12.21 -39.74 2.00
N LEU A 22 12.40 -40.23 3.22
CA LEU A 22 13.44 -39.72 4.13
C LEU A 22 14.84 -40.26 3.76
N HIS A 23 14.94 -41.45 3.15
CA HIS A 23 16.21 -42.10 2.79
C HIS A 23 16.62 -41.96 1.31
N ALA A 24 15.75 -41.39 0.45
CA ALA A 24 15.98 -41.33 -1.00
C ALA A 24 17.29 -40.63 -1.45
N ASP A 25 17.87 -39.76 -0.62
CA ASP A 25 19.09 -39.02 -0.97
C ASP A 25 20.41 -39.75 -0.66
N ASN A 26 20.41 -40.75 0.25
CA ASN A 26 21.66 -41.29 0.80
C ASN A 26 22.10 -42.62 0.18
N GLY A 27 21.32 -43.23 -0.72
CA GLY A 27 21.64 -44.51 -1.35
C GLY A 27 21.74 -45.72 -0.40
N ASP A 28 21.50 -45.52 0.89
CA ASP A 28 21.68 -46.51 1.94
C ASP A 28 20.36 -47.24 2.25
N TYR A 29 20.11 -48.32 1.50
CA TYR A 29 18.91 -49.16 1.64
C TYR A 29 18.96 -50.09 2.85
N THR A 30 20.08 -50.11 3.58
CA THR A 30 20.34 -51.02 4.71
C THR A 30 19.29 -50.88 5.80
N HIS A 31 18.90 -49.65 6.14
CA HIS A 31 17.88 -49.39 7.16
C HIS A 31 16.47 -49.85 6.76
N LEU A 32 16.13 -49.84 5.46
CA LEU A 32 14.82 -50.32 4.99
C LEU A 32 14.66 -51.83 5.20
N GLY A 33 15.76 -52.59 5.07
CA GLY A 33 15.81 -54.01 5.38
C GLY A 33 15.59 -54.28 6.88
N GLU A 34 16.28 -53.54 7.75
CA GLU A 34 16.17 -53.67 9.21
C GLU A 34 14.74 -53.42 9.71
N PHE A 35 14.08 -52.36 9.24
CA PHE A 35 12.68 -52.09 9.61
C PHE A 35 11.74 -53.21 9.13
N ALA A 36 11.97 -53.77 7.94
CA ALA A 36 11.15 -54.85 7.40
C ALA A 36 11.34 -56.19 8.15
N GLU A 37 12.57 -56.51 8.56
CA GLU A 37 12.87 -57.69 9.38
C GLU A 37 12.22 -57.60 10.77
N ILE A 38 12.30 -56.45 11.43
CA ILE A 38 11.65 -56.21 12.74
C ILE A 38 10.12 -56.35 12.61
N PHE A 39 9.54 -55.88 11.50
CA PHE A 39 8.12 -56.08 11.22
C PHE A 39 7.76 -57.55 11.05
N ALA A 40 8.54 -58.32 10.29
CA ALA A 40 8.33 -59.74 10.07
C ALA A 40 8.45 -60.56 11.37
N ALA A 41 9.44 -60.25 12.21
CA ALA A 41 9.62 -60.89 13.52
C ALA A 41 8.46 -60.58 14.47
N THR A 42 8.02 -59.31 14.53
CA THR A 42 6.90 -58.90 15.39
C THR A 42 5.56 -59.49 14.93
N LEU A 43 5.41 -59.71 13.62
CA LEU A 43 4.24 -60.36 13.03
C LEU A 43 4.14 -61.83 13.46
N ALA A 44 5.27 -62.54 13.51
CA ALA A 44 5.34 -63.95 13.90
C ALA A 44 5.01 -64.18 15.38
N GLU A 45 5.39 -63.26 16.28
CA GLU A 45 5.18 -63.43 17.73
C GLU A 45 3.86 -62.86 18.27
N LYS A 46 3.42 -61.69 17.79
CA LYS A 46 2.41 -60.86 18.48
C LYS A 46 1.18 -60.52 17.63
N GLY A 47 1.13 -61.02 16.39
CA GLY A 47 0.02 -60.83 15.46
C GLY A 47 0.00 -59.46 14.76
N ARG A 48 -0.83 -59.35 13.72
CA ARG A 48 -0.84 -58.25 12.74
C ARG A 48 -1.05 -56.85 13.32
N ALA A 49 -2.00 -56.69 14.24
CA ALA A 49 -2.35 -55.36 14.77
C ALA A 49 -1.20 -54.73 15.56
N ARG A 50 -0.50 -55.53 16.38
CA ARG A 50 0.66 -55.08 17.15
C ARG A 50 1.89 -54.86 16.27
N ALA A 51 2.08 -55.66 15.22
CA ALA A 51 3.16 -55.45 14.26
C ALA A 51 3.01 -54.11 13.50
N VAL A 52 1.80 -53.75 13.07
CA VAL A 52 1.53 -52.48 12.37
C VAL A 52 1.73 -51.27 13.30
N LEU A 53 1.18 -51.30 14.51
CA LEU A 53 1.33 -50.20 15.47
C LEU A 53 2.78 -50.06 15.94
N GLY A 54 3.47 -51.16 16.19
CA GLY A 54 4.89 -51.18 16.56
C GLY A 54 5.77 -50.59 15.47
N TYR A 55 5.54 -50.95 14.21
CA TYR A 55 6.25 -50.39 13.06
C TYR A 55 6.06 -48.88 12.94
N TRP A 56 4.82 -48.40 13.03
CA TRP A 56 4.54 -46.95 13.00
C TRP A 56 5.18 -46.19 14.16
N SER A 57 5.16 -46.76 15.37
CA SER A 57 5.81 -46.17 16.54
C SER A 57 7.33 -46.04 16.35
N GLN A 58 7.97 -47.05 15.77
CA GLN A 58 9.40 -47.04 15.47
C GLN A 58 9.75 -46.02 14.37
N VAL A 59 8.97 -45.99 13.29
CA VAL A 59 9.15 -45.01 12.22
C VAL A 59 9.03 -43.59 12.77
N LEU A 60 7.96 -43.28 13.50
CA LEU A 60 7.72 -41.95 14.06
C LEU A 60 8.78 -41.54 15.08
N ARG A 61 9.30 -42.47 15.88
CA ARG A 61 10.36 -42.19 16.85
C ARG A 61 11.72 -41.88 16.20
N SER A 62 11.99 -42.46 15.04
CA SER A 62 13.26 -42.25 14.32
C SER A 62 13.24 -41.02 13.41
N VAL A 63 12.06 -40.55 12.99
CA VAL A 63 11.89 -39.37 12.11
C VAL A 63 12.61 -38.10 12.61
N PRO A 64 12.53 -37.69 13.89
CA PRO A 64 13.23 -36.49 14.37
C PRO A 64 14.75 -36.57 14.22
N GLY A 65 15.35 -37.74 14.49
CA GLY A 65 16.79 -37.96 14.34
C GLY A 65 17.24 -37.87 12.88
N PHE A 66 16.44 -38.43 11.96
CA PHE A 66 16.72 -38.33 10.52
C PHE A 66 16.62 -36.90 9.99
N ILE A 67 15.60 -36.14 10.40
CA ILE A 67 15.44 -34.74 10.01
C ILE A 67 16.61 -33.91 10.56
N ALA A 68 16.96 -34.07 11.83
CA ALA A 68 18.08 -33.36 12.44
C ALA A 68 19.41 -33.66 11.73
N ASN A 69 19.67 -34.93 11.39
CA ASN A 69 20.86 -35.32 10.65
C ASN A 69 20.88 -34.71 9.24
N LYS A 70 19.77 -34.76 8.49
CA LYS A 70 19.66 -34.15 7.16
C LYS A 70 19.91 -32.64 7.22
N ILE A 71 19.32 -31.95 8.19
CA ILE A 71 19.54 -30.51 8.40
C ILE A 71 21.01 -30.24 8.73
N TYR A 72 21.62 -31.00 9.64
CA TYR A 72 23.03 -30.85 10.03
C TYR A 72 23.98 -30.99 8.84
N TRP A 73 23.84 -32.05 8.04
CA TRP A 73 24.66 -32.24 6.83
C TRP A 73 24.39 -31.18 5.78
N SER A 74 23.12 -30.78 5.58
CA SER A 74 22.79 -29.72 4.62
C SER A 74 23.40 -28.37 4.99
N LEU A 75 23.35 -27.97 6.26
CA LEU A 75 23.98 -26.74 6.75
C LEU A 75 25.51 -26.81 6.67
N SER A 76 26.09 -27.97 6.99
CA SER A 76 27.55 -28.17 6.91
C SER A 76 28.05 -28.11 5.46
N MET A 77 27.30 -28.70 4.52
CA MET A 77 27.59 -28.61 3.09
C MET A 77 27.37 -27.20 2.55
N LEU A 78 26.31 -26.48 2.96
CA LEU A 78 26.09 -25.07 2.62
C LEU A 78 27.25 -24.19 3.11
N ARG A 79 27.74 -24.42 4.34
CA ARG A 79 28.93 -23.73 4.85
C ARG A 79 30.15 -24.04 3.99
N ASN A 80 30.36 -25.31 3.61
CA ASN A 80 31.48 -25.68 2.76
C ASN A 80 31.38 -25.00 1.37
N TYR A 81 30.22 -25.06 0.72
CA TYR A 81 29.98 -24.37 -0.54
C TYR A 81 30.21 -22.86 -0.42
N ALA A 82 29.71 -22.21 0.64
CA ALA A 82 29.94 -20.79 0.88
C ALA A 82 31.43 -20.46 1.05
N VAL A 83 32.19 -21.27 1.79
CA VAL A 83 33.64 -21.08 1.99
C VAL A 83 34.40 -21.27 0.68
N ILE A 84 34.05 -22.30 -0.11
CA ILE A 84 34.69 -22.56 -1.41
C ILE A 84 34.37 -21.41 -2.39
N SER A 85 33.11 -21.00 -2.50
CA SER A 85 32.69 -19.88 -3.35
C SER A 85 33.40 -18.58 -2.95
N TYR A 86 33.50 -18.28 -1.64
CA TYR A 86 34.23 -17.11 -1.16
C TYR A 86 35.71 -17.13 -1.56
N ARG A 87 36.40 -18.25 -1.34
CA ARG A 87 37.82 -18.41 -1.74
C ARG A 87 37.99 -18.24 -3.25
N THR A 88 37.06 -18.76 -4.05
CA THR A 88 37.07 -18.62 -5.51
C THR A 88 36.86 -17.17 -5.96
N ILE A 89 35.94 -16.44 -5.32
CA ILE A 89 35.70 -15.01 -5.59
C ILE A 89 36.95 -14.19 -5.30
N VAL A 90 37.60 -14.42 -4.14
CA VAL A 90 38.84 -13.71 -3.77
C VAL A 90 39.99 -14.05 -4.72
N LYS A 91 40.12 -15.32 -5.14
CA LYS A 91 41.16 -15.75 -6.09
C LYS A 91 40.97 -15.15 -7.48
N ASN A 92 39.73 -14.98 -7.93
CA ASN A 92 39.38 -14.42 -9.24
C ASN A 92 38.72 -13.04 -9.10
N ALA A 93 39.34 -12.15 -8.31
CA ALA A 93 38.73 -10.90 -7.85
C ALA A 93 38.33 -9.94 -9.00
N GLY A 94 39.15 -9.81 -10.05
CA GLY A 94 38.85 -8.89 -11.16
C GLY A 94 37.56 -9.26 -11.92
N TYR A 95 37.44 -10.51 -12.35
CA TYR A 95 36.25 -11.01 -13.03
C TYR A 95 35.01 -11.02 -12.13
N SER A 96 35.20 -11.44 -10.87
CA SER A 96 34.12 -11.48 -9.88
C SER A 96 33.59 -10.07 -9.58
N LEU A 97 34.48 -9.07 -9.51
CA LEU A 97 34.10 -7.68 -9.28
C LEU A 97 33.26 -7.12 -10.43
N ILE A 98 33.70 -7.30 -11.68
CA ILE A 98 32.94 -6.82 -12.86
C ILE A 98 31.56 -7.47 -12.91
N SER A 99 31.48 -8.79 -12.70
CA SER A 99 30.22 -9.54 -12.73
C SER A 99 29.29 -9.12 -11.59
N LEU A 100 29.82 -8.95 -10.38
CA LEU A 100 29.05 -8.53 -9.21
C LEU A 100 28.55 -7.09 -9.35
N LEU A 101 29.37 -6.17 -9.89
CA LEU A 101 28.97 -4.80 -10.14
C LEU A 101 27.88 -4.73 -11.22
N GLY A 102 28.01 -5.48 -12.31
CA GLY A 102 26.98 -5.56 -13.35
C GLY A 102 25.65 -6.06 -12.79
N LEU A 103 25.67 -7.13 -11.99
CA LEU A 103 24.47 -7.65 -11.32
C LEU A 103 23.90 -6.65 -10.32
N ALA A 104 24.75 -6.02 -9.50
CA ALA A 104 24.33 -5.04 -8.50
C ALA A 104 23.67 -3.82 -9.15
N VAL A 105 24.27 -3.27 -10.21
CA VAL A 105 23.72 -2.13 -10.96
C VAL A 105 22.42 -2.52 -11.69
N GLY A 106 22.37 -3.71 -12.28
CA GLY A 106 21.16 -4.22 -12.94
C GLY A 106 20.00 -4.39 -11.95
N LEU A 107 20.27 -5.01 -10.79
CA LEU A 107 19.27 -5.21 -9.74
C LEU A 107 18.84 -3.89 -9.11
N ALA A 108 19.78 -2.97 -8.84
CA ALA A 108 19.48 -1.64 -8.31
C ALA A 108 18.58 -0.85 -9.28
N SER A 109 18.93 -0.84 -10.57
CA SER A 109 18.13 -0.19 -11.61
C SER A 109 16.72 -0.78 -11.69
N PHE A 110 16.59 -2.11 -11.65
CA PHE A 110 15.30 -2.79 -11.65
C PHE A 110 14.44 -2.43 -10.42
N ILE A 111 15.02 -2.44 -9.22
CA ILE A 111 14.32 -2.09 -7.99
C ILE A 111 13.87 -0.62 -8.01
N LEU A 112 14.71 0.30 -8.51
CA LEU A 112 14.35 1.71 -8.63
C LEU A 112 13.18 1.93 -9.59
N ILE A 113 13.21 1.29 -10.77
CA ILE A 113 12.10 1.37 -11.73
C ILE A 113 10.82 0.76 -11.14
N LEU A 114 10.91 -0.38 -10.46
CA LEU A 114 9.76 -1.00 -9.82
C LEU A 114 9.17 -0.13 -8.71
N ALA A 115 10.02 0.49 -7.88
CA ALA A 115 9.60 1.42 -6.84
C ALA A 115 8.92 2.66 -7.45
N TYR A 116 9.48 3.21 -8.53
CA TYR A 116 8.89 4.32 -9.26
C TYR A 116 7.52 3.95 -9.85
N ALA A 117 7.41 2.82 -10.54
CA ALA A 117 6.14 2.35 -11.10
C ALA A 117 5.08 2.09 -10.02
N ARG A 118 5.49 1.55 -8.86
CA ARG A 118 4.61 1.37 -7.70
C ARG A 118 4.14 2.70 -7.13
N PHE A 119 5.01 3.70 -7.05
CA PHE A 119 4.65 5.03 -6.58
C PHE A 119 3.66 5.70 -7.55
N GLU A 120 3.96 5.69 -8.84
CA GLU A 120 3.12 6.29 -9.89
C GLU A 120 1.73 5.66 -9.93
N THR A 121 1.64 4.33 -9.87
CA THR A 121 0.35 3.62 -9.86
C THR A 121 -0.41 3.70 -8.54
N SER A 122 0.19 4.28 -7.50
CA SER A 122 -0.45 4.47 -6.19
C SER A 122 -1.18 5.80 -6.04
N TYR A 123 -1.03 6.72 -7.01
CA TYR A 123 -1.64 8.05 -6.95
C TYR A 123 -3.16 7.98 -6.74
N ASP A 124 -3.65 8.76 -5.77
CA ASP A 124 -5.07 8.95 -5.41
C ASP A 124 -5.87 7.68 -5.04
N ARG A 125 -5.21 6.51 -4.98
CA ARG A 125 -5.86 5.24 -4.63
C ARG A 125 -6.29 5.12 -3.16
N PHE A 126 -5.97 6.11 -2.34
CA PHE A 126 -6.37 6.15 -0.93
C PHE A 126 -7.81 6.65 -0.72
N HIS A 127 -8.45 7.21 -1.76
CA HIS A 127 -9.85 7.63 -1.66
C HIS A 127 -10.80 6.43 -1.69
N GLU A 128 -11.76 6.39 -0.76
CA GLU A 128 -12.73 5.29 -0.62
C GLU A 128 -13.63 5.12 -1.84
N LYS A 129 -13.85 6.20 -2.60
CA LYS A 129 -14.74 6.26 -3.77
C LYS A 129 -13.96 6.44 -5.09
N ALA A 130 -12.66 6.12 -5.10
CA ALA A 130 -11.78 6.39 -6.24
C ALA A 130 -12.25 5.76 -7.56
N ASP A 131 -12.96 4.63 -7.51
CA ASP A 131 -13.54 3.90 -8.64
C ASP A 131 -14.70 4.63 -9.35
N ARG A 132 -15.33 5.59 -8.65
CA ARG A 132 -16.51 6.34 -9.12
C ARG A 132 -16.36 7.85 -8.98
N THR A 133 -15.15 8.33 -8.76
CA THR A 133 -14.81 9.76 -8.75
C THR A 133 -14.25 10.12 -10.12
N PHE A 134 -14.90 11.08 -10.78
CA PHE A 134 -14.52 11.51 -12.12
C PHE A 134 -14.16 12.99 -12.11
N ARG A 135 -13.19 13.36 -12.96
CA ARG A 135 -12.87 14.75 -13.26
C ARG A 135 -13.43 15.09 -14.62
N LEU A 136 -14.20 16.17 -14.69
CA LEU A 136 -14.67 16.71 -15.96
C LEU A 136 -13.49 17.30 -16.72
N ILE A 137 -13.45 17.03 -18.01
CA ILE A 137 -12.49 17.62 -18.94
C ILE A 137 -13.27 18.23 -20.10
N GLY A 138 -12.89 19.44 -20.47
CA GLY A 138 -13.44 20.18 -21.60
C GLY A 138 -12.42 20.26 -22.72
N ALA A 139 -12.89 20.48 -23.95
CA ALA A 139 -12.05 20.91 -25.05
C ALA A 139 -12.81 22.00 -25.82
N GLU A 140 -12.11 23.06 -26.21
CA GLU A 140 -12.68 24.08 -27.08
C GLU A 140 -12.89 23.47 -28.48
N VAL A 141 -14.13 23.50 -28.97
CA VAL A 141 -14.47 23.05 -30.32
C VAL A 141 -14.91 24.25 -31.13
N LYS A 142 -14.04 24.71 -32.03
CA LYS A 142 -14.39 25.76 -32.99
C LYS A 142 -15.22 25.15 -34.13
N PRO A 143 -16.24 25.85 -34.66
CA PRO A 143 -17.04 25.34 -35.76
C PRO A 143 -16.18 24.94 -36.97
N GLY A 144 -16.26 23.67 -37.38
CA GLY A 144 -15.50 23.13 -38.52
C GLY A 144 -14.08 22.66 -38.20
N GLU A 145 -13.61 22.78 -36.95
CA GLU A 145 -12.30 22.31 -36.51
C GLU A 145 -12.40 21.07 -35.63
N LYS A 146 -11.29 20.34 -35.50
CA LYS A 146 -11.17 19.29 -34.50
C LYS A 146 -11.14 19.92 -33.09
N PRO A 147 -11.60 19.21 -32.06
CA PRO A 147 -11.43 19.66 -30.68
C PRO A 147 -9.98 20.05 -30.40
N GLY A 148 -9.79 21.16 -29.70
CA GLY A 148 -8.49 21.59 -29.20
C GLY A 148 -7.93 20.65 -28.12
N GLU A 149 -6.93 21.13 -27.39
CA GLU A 149 -6.41 20.38 -26.24
C GLU A 149 -7.48 20.25 -25.15
N PHE A 150 -7.52 19.07 -24.53
CA PHE A 150 -8.39 18.85 -23.37
C PHE A 150 -7.76 19.50 -22.14
N ASP A 151 -8.55 20.30 -21.43
CA ASP A 151 -8.19 20.85 -20.13
C ASP A 151 -9.19 20.45 -19.05
N ALA A 152 -8.87 20.78 -17.79
CA ALA A 152 -9.72 20.52 -16.64
C ALA A 152 -10.52 21.76 -16.21
N GLN A 153 -10.67 22.75 -17.10
CA GLN A 153 -11.49 23.93 -16.86
C GLN A 153 -12.92 23.63 -17.30
N MET A 154 -13.87 23.97 -16.44
CA MET A 154 -15.29 23.84 -16.73
C MET A 154 -15.99 25.14 -16.34
N PRO A 155 -17.07 25.53 -17.03
CA PRO A 155 -17.91 26.63 -16.57
C PRO A 155 -18.40 26.37 -15.14
N ASP A 156 -18.44 27.42 -14.32
CA ASP A 156 -18.90 27.33 -12.93
C ASP A 156 -20.26 26.63 -12.73
N PRO A 157 -21.29 26.80 -13.58
CA PRO A 157 -22.56 26.10 -13.36
C PRO A 157 -22.50 24.58 -13.59
N ALA A 158 -21.41 24.04 -14.17
CA ALA A 158 -21.32 22.64 -14.55
C ALA A 158 -21.56 21.68 -13.37
N ALA A 159 -20.99 21.96 -12.20
CA ALA A 159 -21.19 21.13 -11.02
C ALA A 159 -22.66 21.10 -10.57
N THR A 160 -23.30 22.28 -10.55
CA THR A 160 -24.72 22.43 -10.19
C THR A 160 -25.62 21.71 -11.18
N VAL A 161 -25.42 21.96 -12.48
CA VAL A 161 -26.22 21.35 -13.56
C VAL A 161 -26.10 19.83 -13.54
N LEU A 162 -24.91 19.28 -13.35
CA LEU A 162 -24.73 17.84 -13.27
C LEU A 162 -25.50 17.22 -12.11
N LYS A 163 -25.49 17.88 -10.95
CA LYS A 163 -26.21 17.41 -9.76
C LYS A 163 -27.74 17.53 -9.90
N THR A 164 -28.23 18.50 -10.67
CA THR A 164 -29.69 18.71 -10.86
C THR A 164 -30.27 17.86 -11.98
N GLU A 165 -29.56 17.72 -13.10
CA GLU A 165 -30.07 17.04 -14.30
C GLU A 165 -29.79 15.53 -14.31
N PHE A 166 -28.77 15.06 -13.58
CA PHE A 166 -28.38 13.65 -13.54
C PHE A 166 -28.50 13.07 -12.12
N PRO A 167 -29.57 12.31 -11.82
CA PRO A 167 -29.79 11.70 -10.50
C PRO A 167 -28.66 10.76 -10.04
N GLU A 168 -27.84 10.26 -10.96
CA GLU A 168 -26.68 9.41 -10.69
C GLU A 168 -25.52 10.18 -10.03
N VAL A 169 -25.47 11.51 -10.22
CA VAL A 169 -24.45 12.39 -9.65
C VAL A 169 -24.84 12.78 -8.23
N ARG A 170 -24.34 12.02 -7.24
CA ARG A 170 -24.64 12.27 -5.81
C ARG A 170 -23.97 13.52 -5.25
N HIS A 171 -22.72 13.76 -5.64
CA HIS A 171 -21.92 14.89 -5.19
C HIS A 171 -21.15 15.45 -6.38
N ALA A 172 -21.07 16.78 -6.45
CA ALA A 172 -20.29 17.50 -7.44
C ALA A 172 -19.64 18.69 -6.75
N ALA A 173 -18.33 18.87 -6.97
CA ALA A 173 -17.58 19.95 -6.35
C ALA A 173 -16.71 20.64 -7.37
N ARG A 174 -16.70 21.97 -7.31
CA ARG A 174 -15.71 22.82 -7.98
C ARG A 174 -14.45 22.87 -7.13
N VAL A 175 -13.31 22.84 -7.80
CA VAL A 175 -11.99 22.97 -7.17
C VAL A 175 -11.18 23.97 -7.98
N MET A 176 -10.69 25.00 -7.31
CA MET A 176 -9.89 26.04 -7.92
C MET A 176 -8.55 26.13 -7.19
N LYS A 177 -7.47 26.28 -7.96
CA LYS A 177 -6.22 26.74 -7.37
C LYS A 177 -6.41 28.18 -6.93
N GLN A 178 -5.83 28.52 -5.79
CA GLN A 178 -5.84 29.89 -5.34
C GLN A 178 -5.02 30.79 -6.28
N PHE A 179 -5.62 31.90 -6.74
CA PHE A 179 -5.00 32.83 -7.71
C PHE A 179 -3.70 33.48 -7.20
N ASN A 180 -3.60 33.71 -5.88
CA ASN A 180 -2.41 34.30 -5.22
C ASN A 180 -1.77 33.28 -4.27
N ASP A 181 -1.57 32.05 -4.73
CA ASP A 181 -0.88 31.00 -3.98
C ASP A 181 0.65 31.21 -4.01
N PRO A 182 1.39 30.95 -2.91
CA PRO A 182 0.92 30.63 -1.55
C PRO A 182 0.39 31.84 -0.77
N ALA A 183 -0.57 31.62 0.14
CA ALA A 183 -1.06 32.65 1.07
C ALA A 183 -0.25 32.71 2.36
N VAL A 184 -0.32 33.86 3.04
CA VAL A 184 0.16 33.98 4.42
C VAL A 184 -1.00 33.67 5.38
N LEU A 185 -0.84 32.64 6.19
CA LEU A 185 -1.73 32.37 7.33
C LEU A 185 -1.08 32.85 8.61
N SER A 186 -1.80 33.67 9.38
CA SER A 186 -1.29 34.29 10.60
C SER A 186 -2.22 34.06 11.79
N PHE A 187 -1.63 33.71 12.94
CA PHE A 187 -2.33 33.59 14.22
C PHE A 187 -1.38 33.96 15.36
N GLU A 188 -1.82 34.85 16.26
CA GLU A 188 -1.04 35.30 17.45
C GLU A 188 0.43 35.66 17.13
N GLY A 189 0.66 36.42 16.06
CA GLY A 189 2.00 36.86 15.63
C GLY A 189 2.84 35.82 14.88
N LYS A 190 2.41 34.55 14.84
CA LYS A 190 3.02 33.54 13.95
C LYS A 190 2.46 33.70 12.54
N SER A 191 3.31 33.61 11.53
CA SER A 191 2.92 33.73 10.12
C SER A 191 3.67 32.72 9.28
N PHE A 192 2.95 31.99 8.43
CA PHE A 192 3.53 30.99 7.53
C PHE A 192 2.94 31.13 6.13
N MET A 193 3.77 30.90 5.11
CA MET A 193 3.32 30.75 3.74
C MET A 193 2.87 29.31 3.54
N GLU A 194 1.62 29.10 3.15
CA GLU A 194 1.02 27.79 2.94
C GLU A 194 0.20 27.82 1.64
N SER A 195 0.09 26.67 0.97
CA SER A 195 -0.60 26.56 -0.32
C SER A 195 -2.03 26.06 -0.17
N GLY A 196 -2.98 26.66 -0.89
CA GLY A 196 -4.40 26.41 -0.72
C GLY A 196 -5.15 25.99 -1.97
N LEU A 197 -6.23 25.25 -1.76
CA LEU A 197 -7.30 25.09 -2.75
C LEU A 197 -8.57 25.78 -2.27
N ILE A 198 -9.37 26.24 -3.22
CA ILE A 198 -10.72 26.75 -2.97
C ILE A 198 -11.68 25.69 -3.46
N ALA A 199 -12.64 25.28 -2.63
CA ALA A 199 -13.51 24.16 -2.95
C ALA A 199 -14.92 24.32 -2.37
N ASP A 200 -15.89 23.66 -3.02
CA ASP A 200 -17.24 23.45 -2.49
C ASP A 200 -17.23 22.46 -1.30
N GLN A 201 -18.30 22.46 -0.50
CA GLN A 201 -18.49 21.49 0.59
C GLN A 201 -18.43 20.04 0.11
N ASP A 202 -19.02 19.73 -1.04
CA ASP A 202 -19.04 18.39 -1.62
C ASP A 202 -17.62 17.83 -1.90
N PHE A 203 -16.57 18.67 -1.93
CA PHE A 203 -15.18 18.22 -2.03
C PHE A 203 -14.82 17.24 -0.91
N LEU A 204 -15.25 17.58 0.31
CA LEU A 204 -15.04 16.74 1.46
C LEU A 204 -15.97 15.52 1.47
N GLU A 205 -16.97 15.40 0.59
CA GLU A 205 -17.76 14.17 0.44
C GLU A 205 -17.20 13.25 -0.66
N ILE A 206 -16.56 13.84 -1.66
CA ILE A 206 -15.95 13.13 -2.79
C ILE A 206 -14.57 12.56 -2.39
N PHE A 207 -13.73 13.36 -1.74
CA PHE A 207 -12.36 12.98 -1.40
C PHE A 207 -12.21 12.53 0.07
N SER A 208 -11.62 11.36 0.28
CA SER A 208 -11.46 10.77 1.62
C SER A 208 -10.24 11.34 2.38
N PHE A 209 -10.35 12.57 2.87
CA PHE A 209 -9.41 13.15 3.83
C PHE A 209 -9.96 13.05 5.25
N PRO A 210 -9.43 12.16 6.13
CA PRO A 210 -9.98 11.98 7.47
C PRO A 210 -9.99 13.30 8.27
N ALA A 211 -11.15 13.66 8.80
CA ALA A 211 -11.27 14.80 9.71
C ALA A 211 -10.75 14.38 11.10
N LEU A 212 -9.82 15.16 11.63
CA LEU A 212 -9.27 14.98 12.97
C LEU A 212 -10.03 15.80 14.01
N ARG A 213 -10.56 16.96 13.61
CA ARG A 213 -11.37 17.87 14.45
C ARG A 213 -12.39 18.62 13.59
N GLY A 214 -13.49 19.06 14.20
CA GLY A 214 -14.58 19.79 13.54
C GLY A 214 -15.56 18.88 12.79
N ASP A 215 -16.65 19.47 12.31
CA ASP A 215 -17.67 18.76 11.53
C ASP A 215 -17.36 18.83 10.04
N ARG A 216 -16.88 17.71 9.49
CA ARG A 216 -16.54 17.58 8.06
C ARG A 216 -17.73 17.87 7.15
N SER A 217 -18.95 17.56 7.57
CA SER A 217 -20.15 17.63 6.74
C SER A 217 -20.62 19.06 6.46
N ARG A 218 -20.06 20.05 7.16
CA ARG A 218 -20.37 21.49 7.00
C ARG A 218 -19.13 22.39 6.98
N ALA A 219 -17.95 21.82 6.83
CA ALA A 219 -16.69 22.55 7.05
C ALA A 219 -16.42 23.66 6.01
N LEU A 220 -16.99 23.58 4.82
CA LEU A 220 -16.84 24.55 3.74
C LEU A 220 -18.17 25.16 3.29
N ASP A 221 -19.26 24.97 4.05
CA ASP A 221 -20.59 25.51 3.71
C ASP A 221 -20.68 27.04 3.84
N ALA A 222 -20.09 27.58 4.90
CA ALA A 222 -20.22 29.00 5.21
C ALA A 222 -19.08 29.84 4.61
N PRO A 223 -19.37 31.05 4.07
CA PRO A 223 -18.34 32.02 3.71
C PRO A 223 -17.41 32.32 4.89
N GLY A 224 -16.12 32.52 4.61
CA GLY A 224 -15.12 32.78 5.64
C GLY A 224 -14.63 31.53 6.38
N SER A 225 -15.02 30.33 5.95
CA SER A 225 -14.56 29.07 6.54
C SER A 225 -13.27 28.58 5.90
N ILE A 226 -12.36 28.08 6.73
CA ILE A 226 -11.10 27.43 6.30
C ILE A 226 -10.91 26.08 6.99
N VAL A 227 -10.55 25.07 6.21
CA VAL A 227 -10.13 23.76 6.71
C VAL A 227 -8.62 23.66 6.63
N LEU A 228 -7.97 23.25 7.71
CA LEU A 228 -6.51 23.14 7.77
C LEU A 228 -6.06 21.69 7.76
N THR A 229 -4.88 21.42 7.18
CA THR A 229 -4.17 20.16 7.43
C THR A 229 -3.64 20.11 8.86
N GLU A 230 -3.45 18.91 9.40
CA GLU A 230 -2.88 18.67 10.73
C GLU A 230 -1.56 19.42 10.92
N ARG A 231 -0.69 19.37 9.92
CA ARG A 231 0.60 20.06 9.92
C ARG A 231 0.45 21.57 10.11
N VAL A 232 -0.45 22.22 9.37
CA VAL A 232 -0.67 23.67 9.46
C VAL A 232 -1.33 24.06 10.76
N ALA A 233 -2.35 23.31 11.18
CA ALA A 233 -3.00 23.52 12.46
C ALA A 233 -1.99 23.47 13.62
N ARG A 234 -1.08 22.48 13.63
CA ARG A 234 -0.01 22.37 14.63
C ARG A 234 1.01 23.51 14.54
N LYS A 235 1.39 23.97 13.34
CA LYS A 235 2.31 25.12 13.17
C LYS A 235 1.74 26.40 13.78
N LEU A 236 0.47 26.71 13.49
CA LEU A 236 -0.18 27.93 13.95
C LEU A 236 -0.58 27.85 15.44
N TYR A 237 -1.32 26.80 15.81
CA TYR A 237 -1.98 26.70 17.11
C TYR A 237 -1.23 25.83 18.14
N GLY A 238 -0.18 25.12 17.72
CA GLY A 238 0.53 24.17 18.59
C GLY A 238 -0.40 23.05 19.06
N ASN A 239 -0.55 22.93 20.38
CA ASN A 239 -1.45 21.95 21.00
C ASN A 239 -2.86 22.52 21.28
N GLN A 240 -3.10 23.80 21.00
CA GLN A 240 -4.41 24.40 21.21
C GLN A 240 -5.44 23.82 20.22
N ASP A 241 -6.72 23.83 20.61
CA ASP A 241 -7.80 23.53 19.67
C ASP A 241 -7.97 24.72 18.69
N PRO A 242 -7.83 24.51 17.37
CA PRO A 242 -8.02 25.56 16.38
C PRO A 242 -9.48 25.78 16.02
N ILE A 243 -10.39 24.84 16.31
CA ILE A 243 -11.78 24.90 15.83
C ILE A 243 -12.49 26.15 16.36
N GLY A 244 -13.18 26.86 15.47
CA GLY A 244 -13.91 28.09 15.77
C GLY A 244 -13.02 29.32 15.97
N LYS A 245 -11.69 29.19 15.92
CA LYS A 245 -10.78 30.33 16.02
C LYS A 245 -10.61 31.02 14.68
N THR A 246 -10.44 32.33 14.76
CA THR A 246 -10.13 33.17 13.61
C THR A 246 -8.62 33.21 13.37
N LEU A 247 -8.20 33.08 12.12
CA LEU A 247 -6.86 33.40 11.65
C LEU A 247 -6.93 34.50 10.61
N THR A 248 -5.84 35.24 10.47
CA THR A 248 -5.70 36.22 9.39
C THR A 248 -5.13 35.51 8.17
N TYR A 249 -5.85 35.61 7.06
CA TYR A 249 -5.51 35.12 5.75
C TYR A 249 -5.08 36.29 4.86
N GLY A 250 -3.82 36.27 4.43
CA GLY A 250 -3.21 37.32 3.62
C GLY A 250 -2.85 36.84 2.22
N ILE A 251 -3.27 37.60 1.21
CA ILE A 251 -2.89 37.42 -0.19
C ILE A 251 -2.31 38.73 -0.75
N ARG A 252 -1.70 38.66 -1.93
CA ARG A 252 -1.00 39.78 -2.59
C ARG A 252 -1.86 41.01 -2.95
N GLY A 253 -3.14 41.02 -2.57
CA GLY A 253 -4.09 42.14 -2.75
C GLY A 253 -4.92 42.49 -1.51
N GLY A 254 -4.65 41.89 -0.34
CA GLY A 254 -5.39 42.20 0.89
C GLY A 254 -5.27 41.13 1.97
N LYS A 255 -5.76 41.45 3.15
CA LYS A 255 -5.91 40.52 4.27
C LYS A 255 -7.38 40.43 4.65
N GLY A 256 -7.79 39.25 5.09
CA GLY A 256 -9.11 39.01 5.65
C GLY A 256 -9.03 37.98 6.75
N ASP A 257 -10.10 37.87 7.52
CA ASP A 257 -10.17 36.93 8.62
C ASP A 257 -11.01 35.72 8.22
N LEU A 258 -10.52 34.53 8.56
CA LEU A 258 -11.19 33.26 8.29
C LEU A 258 -11.32 32.45 9.58
N THR A 259 -12.40 31.71 9.72
CA THR A 259 -12.68 30.86 10.87
C THR A 259 -12.32 29.41 10.54
N VAL A 260 -11.52 28.78 11.40
CA VAL A 260 -11.18 27.36 11.24
C VAL A 260 -12.39 26.49 11.55
N SER A 261 -12.91 25.81 10.54
CA SER A 261 -14.12 24.99 10.63
C SER A 261 -13.82 23.51 10.88
N ALA A 262 -12.71 23.01 10.34
CA ALA A 262 -12.24 21.64 10.54
C ALA A 262 -10.72 21.53 10.41
N VAL A 263 -10.18 20.43 10.93
CA VAL A 263 -8.81 19.98 10.69
C VAL A 263 -8.84 18.60 10.07
N VAL A 264 -8.16 18.42 8.94
CA VAL A 264 -8.03 17.13 8.25
C VAL A 264 -6.61 16.59 8.36
N ARG A 265 -6.45 15.28 8.19
CA ARG A 265 -5.12 14.65 8.10
C ARG A 265 -4.33 15.24 6.92
N ASP A 266 -3.01 15.27 7.07
CA ASP A 266 -2.08 15.68 6.01
C ASP A 266 -2.31 14.87 4.72
N VAL A 267 -2.24 15.57 3.59
CA VAL A 267 -2.38 14.97 2.26
C VAL A 267 -1.20 14.02 2.00
N PRO A 268 -1.46 12.77 1.55
CA PRO A 268 -0.39 11.87 1.13
C PRO A 268 0.46 12.43 -0.02
N ARG A 269 1.74 12.06 -0.07
CA ARG A 269 2.65 12.49 -1.15
C ARG A 269 2.22 12.02 -2.55
N ASN A 270 1.53 10.88 -2.62
CA ASN A 270 0.96 10.29 -3.83
C ASN A 270 -0.50 10.75 -4.04
N SER A 271 -0.73 12.06 -3.95
CA SER A 271 -2.01 12.70 -4.26
C SER A 271 -1.78 13.75 -5.33
N HIS A 272 -2.64 13.80 -6.36
CA HIS A 272 -2.58 14.89 -7.36
C HIS A 272 -3.06 16.22 -6.76
N LEU A 273 -3.96 16.17 -5.77
CA LEU A 273 -4.43 17.33 -5.01
C LEU A 273 -3.52 17.51 -3.81
N GLN A 274 -2.59 18.45 -3.92
CA GLN A 274 -1.74 18.89 -2.80
C GLN A 274 -2.27 20.22 -2.26
N PHE A 275 -2.51 20.27 -0.95
CA PHE A 275 -2.95 21.49 -0.27
C PHE A 275 -2.58 21.44 1.21
N ASP A 276 -2.41 22.63 1.77
CA ASP A 276 -2.16 22.85 3.18
C ASP A 276 -3.42 23.34 3.91
N TYR A 277 -4.33 23.96 3.16
CA TYR A 277 -5.68 24.33 3.59
C TYR A 277 -6.69 24.29 2.43
N LEU A 278 -7.97 24.22 2.79
CA LEU A 278 -9.10 24.41 1.88
C LEU A 278 -9.87 25.66 2.30
N LEU A 279 -10.12 26.56 1.36
CA LEU A 279 -10.97 27.72 1.54
C LEU A 279 -12.36 27.43 0.98
N SER A 280 -13.42 27.81 1.70
CA SER A 280 -14.78 27.69 1.18
C SER A 280 -14.96 28.56 -0.06
N LEU A 281 -15.45 27.96 -1.16
CA LEU A 281 -15.77 28.70 -2.38
C LEU A 281 -16.84 29.77 -2.17
N ALA A 282 -17.76 29.55 -1.22
CA ALA A 282 -18.75 30.55 -0.81
C ALA A 282 -18.11 31.86 -0.30
N THR A 283 -16.85 31.80 0.18
CA THR A 283 -16.07 33.00 0.56
C THR A 283 -15.78 33.89 -0.63
N ILE A 284 -15.51 33.30 -1.79
CA ILE A 284 -15.24 34.04 -3.02
C ILE A 284 -16.55 34.55 -3.61
N GLU A 285 -17.59 33.72 -3.68
CA GLU A 285 -18.91 34.11 -4.18
C GLU A 285 -19.54 35.26 -3.35
N ALA A 286 -19.27 35.32 -2.04
CA ALA A 286 -19.73 36.39 -1.16
C ALA A 286 -19.02 37.74 -1.40
N ARG A 287 -17.85 37.76 -2.07
CA ARG A 287 -17.16 39.02 -2.39
C ARG A 287 -17.87 39.72 -3.53
N LYS A 288 -18.41 40.92 -3.25
CA LYS A 288 -19.19 41.73 -4.21
C LYS A 288 -18.49 42.00 -5.55
N GLN A 289 -17.16 42.06 -5.56
CA GLN A 289 -16.35 42.29 -6.76
C GLN A 289 -16.28 41.05 -7.67
N ASP A 290 -16.33 39.85 -7.08
CA ASP A 290 -16.25 38.57 -7.78
C ASP A 290 -17.65 38.07 -8.20
N ALA A 291 -18.69 38.45 -7.45
CA ALA A 291 -20.08 38.08 -7.73
C ALA A 291 -20.58 38.51 -9.12
N TYR A 292 -19.99 39.56 -9.73
CA TYR A 292 -20.31 39.95 -11.11
C TYR A 292 -19.70 38.98 -12.13
N MET A 293 -18.51 38.44 -11.86
CA MET A 293 -17.86 37.45 -12.73
C MET A 293 -18.62 36.11 -12.71
N PHE A 294 -18.98 35.61 -11.52
CA PHE A 294 -19.70 34.33 -11.38
C PHE A 294 -21.14 34.34 -11.93
N LYS A 295 -21.77 35.52 -12.02
CA LYS A 295 -23.16 35.64 -12.52
C LYS A 295 -23.27 35.89 -14.02
N ASN A 296 -22.20 36.38 -14.65
CA ASN A 296 -22.25 36.89 -16.03
C ASN A 296 -21.22 36.21 -16.97
N TRP A 297 -20.62 35.10 -16.54
CA TRP A 297 -19.76 34.24 -17.34
C TRP A 297 -20.44 32.88 -17.54
#